data_AF-F5Y129-F1
#
_entry.id   AF-F5Y129-F1
#
_cell.length_a   1.000
_cell.length_b   1.000
_cell.length_c   1.000
_cell.angle_alpha   90.00
_cell.angle_beta   90.00
_cell.angle_gamma   90.00
#
_symmetry.space_group_name_H-M   'P 1'
#
loop_
_entity.id
_entity.type
_entity.pdbx_description
1 polymer ?
#
loop_
_entity_poly.entity_id
_entity_poly.type
_entity_poly.pdbx_seq_one_letter_code
_entity_poly.pdbx_strand_id
1 'polypeptide(L)'
;MKVPPSLALLLACLIAVALAGCDRGEQAAAPAAGAASAPAAPASAPASAPAMAPPLVPAQVAMAAVGTPEQIEAGRQLATQGAGAAAACLACHGANGEGQPQTGFPRLAAQGRLYLAHQLDSYANGSRKHPVMSPIASAMNAEQRLAAAAYYASLGGAPAGVAPAAAPRLPPEPVLAGRGDESRQLQACANCHGPQGIGDAAYNPYLAGQHAAYLLSALAEWKSGARNNDPSRQMPAIAKALTDTEAKALATYYAALPAPAPRNAQAVAVAPGSAAGTASQSGPTGATAPNLGIGTEQGAPLTGGAQGQGVGGAATNPANTPNAPQQQQTPNRP
;
A
#
# COMPACT_ATOMS: atom_id res chain seq x y z
N MET A 1 -60.01 36.23 0.22
CA MET A 1 -58.82 36.34 1.09
C MET A 1 -57.70 36.95 0.25
N LYS A 2 -57.10 38.04 0.73
CA LYS A 2 -56.10 38.88 0.04
C LYS A 2 -54.68 38.36 0.32
N VAL A 3 -53.86 38.24 -0.72
CA VAL A 3 -52.37 38.22 -0.66
C VAL A 3 -51.86 39.02 -1.87
N PRO A 4 -50.88 39.94 -1.72
CA PRO A 4 -50.63 41.04 -2.66
C PRO A 4 -49.62 40.73 -3.79
N PRO A 5 -49.51 41.62 -4.80
CA PRO A 5 -48.68 41.43 -5.98
C PRO A 5 -47.30 42.09 -5.83
N SER A 6 -46.23 41.39 -6.21
CA SER A 6 -44.91 41.98 -6.43
C SER A 6 -44.28 41.44 -7.70
N LEU A 7 -44.20 42.36 -8.67
CA LEU A 7 -43.13 42.53 -9.67
C LEU A 7 -42.89 41.41 -10.71
N ALA A 8 -43.58 41.60 -11.83
CA ALA A 8 -43.00 41.36 -13.14
C ALA A 8 -41.78 42.27 -13.37
N LEU A 9 -40.67 41.73 -13.87
CA LEU A 9 -39.78 42.47 -14.76
C LEU A 9 -38.92 41.53 -15.64
N LEU A 10 -39.29 41.51 -16.92
CA LEU A 10 -38.45 41.48 -18.12
C LEU A 10 -37.51 40.28 -18.42
N LEU A 11 -38.09 39.44 -19.28
CA LEU A 11 -37.51 38.70 -20.41
C LEU A 11 -36.62 39.58 -21.33
N ALA A 12 -35.62 38.92 -21.93
CA ALA A 12 -34.90 39.23 -23.19
C ALA A 12 -33.47 39.79 -23.10
N CYS A 13 -32.48 38.96 -23.47
CA CYS A 13 -31.60 39.25 -24.62
C CYS A 13 -30.75 38.01 -24.98
N LEU A 14 -31.12 37.36 -26.09
CA LEU A 14 -30.33 36.40 -26.86
C LEU A 14 -30.36 36.90 -28.32
N ILE A 15 -29.32 36.54 -29.10
CA ILE A 15 -29.02 36.84 -30.53
C ILE A 15 -27.98 37.98 -30.67
N ALA A 16 -26.66 37.72 -30.75
CA ALA A 16 -25.84 37.09 -31.80
C ALA A 16 -25.37 38.07 -32.89
N VAL A 17 -24.04 38.24 -33.04
CA VAL A 17 -23.34 38.44 -34.33
C VAL A 17 -21.88 37.98 -34.18
N ALA A 18 -21.42 37.20 -35.16
CA ALA A 18 -20.06 36.75 -35.34
C ALA A 18 -19.43 37.41 -36.60
N LEU A 19 -18.09 37.48 -36.59
CA LEU A 19 -17.13 37.48 -37.71
C LEU A 19 -16.76 38.77 -38.49
N ALA A 20 -15.45 38.83 -38.75
CA ALA A 20 -14.66 39.56 -39.76
C ALA A 20 -14.40 41.05 -39.50
N GLY A 21 -13.18 41.59 -39.64
CA GLY A 21 -11.89 41.06 -40.07
C GLY A 21 -10.86 42.19 -40.18
N CYS A 22 -9.60 41.81 -40.45
CA CYS A 22 -8.50 42.60 -41.04
C CYS A 22 -7.92 43.77 -40.24
N ASP A 23 -6.66 43.64 -39.79
CA ASP A 23 -5.61 44.40 -40.47
C ASP A 23 -4.24 43.71 -40.39
N ARG A 24 -3.57 43.68 -41.53
CA ARG A 24 -2.34 42.93 -41.83
C ARG A 24 -1.33 43.99 -42.26
N GLY A 25 -0.48 44.41 -41.32
CA GLY A 25 0.55 45.42 -41.54
C GLY A 25 1.83 44.81 -42.10
N GLU A 26 1.98 44.90 -43.43
CA GLU A 26 3.17 44.57 -44.20
C GLU A 26 4.16 45.75 -44.16
N GLN A 27 5.38 45.56 -43.64
CA GLN A 27 6.48 46.51 -43.82
C GLN A 27 7.79 45.79 -44.19
N ALA A 28 8.05 45.84 -45.50
CA ALA A 28 9.29 46.14 -46.19
C ALA A 28 10.64 45.63 -45.64
N ALA A 29 11.28 44.81 -46.47
CA ALA A 29 12.71 44.51 -46.45
C ALA A 29 13.54 45.65 -47.07
N ALA A 30 14.65 46.03 -46.41
CA ALA A 30 15.91 46.55 -46.98
C ALA A 30 16.94 46.78 -45.84
N PRO A 31 18.24 47.01 -46.12
CA PRO A 31 19.21 46.11 -46.71
C PRO A 31 20.31 45.69 -45.70
N ALA A 32 21.12 44.70 -46.08
CA ALA A 32 22.29 44.25 -45.35
C ALA A 32 23.40 45.33 -45.31
N ALA A 33 23.92 45.64 -44.12
CA ALA A 33 25.21 46.31 -43.95
C ALA A 33 25.82 46.00 -42.56
N GLY A 34 27.07 45.57 -42.55
CA GLY A 34 28.00 45.76 -41.43
C GLY A 34 28.05 44.67 -40.37
N ALA A 35 28.81 43.61 -40.64
CA ALA A 35 29.34 42.74 -39.59
C ALA A 35 30.32 43.55 -38.72
N ALA A 36 29.92 43.85 -37.49
CA ALA A 36 30.81 44.28 -36.41
C ALA A 36 30.99 43.12 -35.44
N SER A 37 32.22 42.63 -35.34
CA SER A 37 32.63 41.52 -34.49
C SER A 37 32.38 41.84 -33.01
N ALA A 38 31.43 41.14 -32.39
CA ALA A 38 31.29 41.11 -30.94
C ALA A 38 32.40 40.21 -30.33
N PRO A 39 33.02 40.60 -29.20
CA PRO A 39 34.01 39.76 -28.52
C PRO A 39 33.33 38.51 -27.96
N ALA A 40 34.01 37.37 -28.11
CA ALA A 40 33.58 36.07 -27.60
C ALA A 40 33.28 36.13 -26.09
N ALA A 41 32.07 35.72 -25.71
CA ALA A 41 31.74 35.44 -24.32
C ALA A 41 32.62 34.28 -23.80
N PRO A 42 33.13 34.34 -22.56
CA PRO A 42 33.89 33.23 -22.00
C PRO A 42 32.97 32.00 -21.87
N ALA A 43 33.45 30.88 -22.39
CA ALA A 43 32.77 29.60 -22.29
C ALA A 43 32.48 29.28 -20.81
N SER A 44 31.19 29.17 -20.47
CA SER A 44 30.77 28.69 -19.16
C SER A 44 31.21 27.24 -19.02
N ALA A 45 31.95 26.95 -17.94
CA ALA A 45 32.41 25.61 -17.61
C ALA A 45 31.21 24.64 -17.50
N PRO A 46 31.35 23.38 -17.94
CA PRO A 46 30.28 22.40 -17.82
C PRO A 46 29.95 22.17 -16.34
N ALA A 47 28.67 22.26 -15.99
CA ALA A 47 28.18 21.91 -14.67
C ALA A 47 28.54 20.45 -14.38
N SER A 48 29.34 20.23 -13.33
CA SER A 48 29.68 18.89 -12.84
C SER A 48 28.40 18.09 -12.58
N ALA A 49 28.31 16.89 -13.14
CA ALA A 49 27.24 15.95 -12.84
C ALA A 49 27.12 15.75 -11.32
N PRO A 50 25.90 15.67 -10.75
CA PRO A 50 25.74 15.45 -9.33
C PRO A 50 26.41 14.12 -8.96
N ALA A 51 27.33 14.16 -7.99
CA ALA A 51 27.97 12.96 -7.47
C ALA A 51 26.89 11.99 -6.98
N MET A 52 26.95 10.73 -7.44
CA MET A 52 26.08 9.68 -6.91
C MET A 52 26.33 9.56 -5.41
N ALA A 53 25.27 9.75 -4.61
CA ALA A 53 25.35 9.59 -3.17
C ALA A 53 25.82 8.16 -2.83
N PRO A 54 26.68 7.98 -1.81
CA PRO A 54 27.14 6.66 -1.40
C PRO A 54 25.96 5.76 -0.97
N PRO A 55 26.07 4.43 -1.13
CA PRO A 55 25.01 3.51 -0.74
C PRO A 55 24.71 3.61 0.77
N LEU A 56 23.43 3.63 1.12
CA LEU A 56 22.97 3.74 2.50
C LEU A 56 23.39 2.51 3.32
N VAL A 57 23.86 2.73 4.54
CA VAL A 57 24.13 1.64 5.50
C VAL A 57 22.80 1.06 6.03
N PRO A 58 22.76 -0.20 6.53
CA PRO A 58 21.52 -0.85 6.97
C PRO A 58 20.69 -0.02 7.97
N ALA A 59 21.34 0.70 8.88
CA ALA A 59 20.67 1.59 9.83
C ALA A 59 19.95 2.77 9.14
N GLN A 60 20.53 3.34 8.08
CA GLN A 60 19.92 4.41 7.30
C GLN A 60 18.71 3.91 6.49
N VAL A 61 18.76 2.67 5.99
CA VAL A 61 17.63 2.02 5.31
C VAL A 61 16.47 1.78 6.28
N ALA A 62 16.75 1.33 7.51
CA ALA A 62 15.75 1.16 8.55
C ALA A 62 15.11 2.49 8.98
N MET A 63 15.91 3.55 9.16
CA MET A 63 15.39 4.89 9.49
C MET A 63 14.56 5.49 8.34
N ALA A 64 14.94 5.25 7.08
CA ALA A 64 14.13 5.64 5.94
C ALA A 64 12.75 4.95 5.96
N ALA A 65 12.70 3.67 6.33
CA ALA A 65 11.47 2.91 6.41
C ALA A 65 10.56 3.31 7.59
N VAL A 66 11.12 3.72 8.73
CA VAL A 66 10.35 3.95 9.98
C VAL A 66 10.12 5.43 10.30
N GLY A 67 11.09 6.30 10.03
CA GLY A 67 11.11 7.68 10.53
C GLY A 67 12.29 7.93 11.47
N THR A 68 12.86 9.13 11.43
CA THR A 68 13.74 9.60 12.51
C THR A 68 12.90 9.97 13.75
N PRO A 69 13.48 9.99 14.95
CA PRO A 69 12.79 10.46 16.16
C PRO A 69 12.19 11.86 16.00
N GLU A 70 12.90 12.77 15.32
CA GLU A 70 12.44 14.13 15.05
C GLU A 70 11.22 14.14 14.14
N GLN A 71 11.18 13.28 13.11
CA GLN A 71 10.03 13.14 12.22
C GLN A 71 8.81 12.56 12.95
N ILE A 72 9.03 11.60 13.85
CA ILE A 72 7.96 11.01 14.67
C ILE A 72 7.39 12.07 15.62
N GLU A 73 8.24 12.87 16.26
CA GLU A 73 7.81 13.94 17.17
C GLU A 73 7.07 15.06 16.42
N ALA A 74 7.58 15.50 15.27
CA ALA A 74 6.88 16.44 14.41
C ALA A 74 5.50 15.89 13.97
N GLY A 75 5.43 14.60 13.60
CA GLY A 75 4.19 13.93 13.27
C GLY A 75 3.20 13.86 14.43
N ARG A 76 3.68 13.66 15.67
CA ARG A 76 2.86 13.68 16.89
C ARG A 76 2.24 15.06 17.11
N GLN A 77 3.02 16.13 16.90
CA GLN A 77 2.53 17.51 17.02
C GLN A 77 1.43 17.78 15.97
N LEU A 78 1.65 17.40 14.72
CA LEU A 78 0.63 17.48 13.66
C LEU A 78 -0.64 16.69 14.01
N ALA A 79 -0.48 15.47 14.53
CA ALA A 79 -1.62 14.62 14.86
C ALA A 79 -2.47 15.18 16.00
N THR A 80 -1.86 15.92 16.93
CA THR A 80 -2.52 16.49 18.12
C THR A 80 -3.03 17.92 17.91
N GLN A 81 -2.35 18.71 17.10
CA GLN A 81 -2.60 20.15 16.97
C GLN A 81 -3.06 20.57 15.57
N GLY A 82 -2.84 19.73 14.56
CA GLY A 82 -2.99 20.12 13.16
C GLY A 82 -1.80 20.92 12.63
N ALA A 83 -1.92 21.47 11.42
CA ALA A 83 -0.95 22.40 10.83
C ALA A 83 -1.63 23.43 9.94
N GLY A 84 -1.69 24.67 10.41
CA GLY A 84 -2.37 25.74 9.68
C GLY A 84 -3.83 25.39 9.41
N ALA A 85 -4.20 25.20 8.15
CA ALA A 85 -5.55 24.79 7.75
C ALA A 85 -5.80 23.27 7.84
N ALA A 86 -4.77 22.45 8.08
CA ALA A 86 -4.93 21.02 8.30
C ALA A 86 -5.43 20.77 9.73
N ALA A 87 -6.61 20.15 9.85
CA ALA A 87 -7.17 19.75 11.15
C ALA A 87 -6.32 18.67 11.85
N ALA A 88 -6.42 18.60 13.18
CA ALA A 88 -5.75 17.57 13.97
C ALA A 88 -6.25 16.17 13.63
N CYS A 89 -5.31 15.25 13.36
CA CYS A 89 -5.61 13.89 12.87
C CYS A 89 -6.37 13.03 13.89
N LEU A 90 -6.03 13.17 15.18
CA LEU A 90 -6.58 12.29 16.23
C LEU A 90 -8.09 12.42 16.43
N ALA A 91 -8.69 13.54 16.00
CA ALA A 91 -10.12 13.77 16.13
C ALA A 91 -10.94 12.72 15.34
N CYS A 92 -10.38 12.20 14.25
CA CYS A 92 -11.01 11.18 13.41
C CYS A 92 -10.29 9.82 13.51
N HIS A 93 -8.96 9.81 13.57
CA HIS A 93 -8.19 8.57 13.54
C HIS A 93 -7.86 8.00 14.93
N GLY A 94 -8.27 8.67 16.01
CA GLY A 94 -8.03 8.22 17.38
C GLY A 94 -6.65 8.63 17.90
N ALA A 95 -6.51 8.63 19.23
CA ALA A 95 -5.29 9.06 19.90
C ALA A 95 -4.11 8.10 19.63
N ASN A 96 -4.40 6.83 19.37
CA ASN A 96 -3.42 5.79 19.08
C ASN A 96 -3.46 5.36 17.61
N GLY A 97 -4.18 6.08 16.74
CA GLY A 97 -4.35 5.71 15.32
C GLY A 97 -5.24 4.49 15.10
N GLU A 98 -6.08 4.13 16.07
CA GLU A 98 -6.98 2.98 16.05
C GLU A 98 -8.15 3.13 15.04
N GLY A 99 -8.43 4.36 14.58
CA GLY A 99 -9.57 4.67 13.73
C GLY A 99 -10.90 4.56 14.48
N GLN A 100 -12.01 4.69 13.74
CA GLN A 100 -13.35 4.61 14.30
C GLN A 100 -14.23 3.74 13.36
N PRO A 101 -14.47 2.46 13.70
CA PRO A 101 -15.18 1.54 12.81
C PRO A 101 -16.60 2.00 12.47
N GLN A 102 -17.29 2.66 13.43
CA GLN A 102 -18.68 3.09 13.28
C GLN A 102 -18.85 4.24 12.28
N THR A 103 -17.82 5.07 12.11
CA THR A 103 -17.81 6.22 11.20
C THR A 103 -16.94 5.99 9.98
N GLY A 104 -16.33 4.80 9.86
CA GLY A 104 -15.50 4.42 8.73
C GLY A 104 -14.10 5.04 8.70
N PHE A 105 -13.67 5.73 9.77
CA PHE A 105 -12.31 6.26 9.84
C PHE A 105 -11.30 5.12 9.97
N PRO A 106 -10.34 4.98 9.05
CA PRO A 106 -9.40 3.87 9.04
C PRO A 106 -8.46 3.90 10.23
N ARG A 107 -8.03 2.69 10.63
CA ARG A 107 -6.84 2.49 11.45
C ARG A 107 -5.61 2.93 10.66
N LEU A 108 -4.78 3.77 11.28
CA LEU A 108 -3.48 4.20 10.76
C LEU A 108 -2.31 3.56 11.51
N ALA A 109 -2.55 3.14 12.76
CA ALA A 109 -1.54 2.55 13.63
C ALA A 109 -0.87 1.33 12.98
N ALA A 110 0.45 1.31 13.05
CA ALA A 110 1.37 0.30 12.53
C ALA A 110 1.38 0.18 11.00
N GLN A 111 0.57 0.94 10.26
CA GLN A 111 0.60 0.91 8.80
C GLN A 111 1.97 1.41 8.29
N GLY A 112 2.38 0.95 7.10
CA GLY A 112 3.67 1.34 6.54
C GLY A 112 3.80 2.85 6.32
N ARG A 113 4.90 3.44 6.79
CA ARG A 113 5.18 4.88 6.66
C ARG A 113 5.08 5.35 5.22
N LEU A 114 5.76 4.68 4.29
CA LEU A 114 5.77 5.09 2.88
C LEU A 114 4.40 4.94 2.23
N TYR A 115 3.63 3.91 2.60
CA TYR A 115 2.24 3.79 2.18
C TYR A 115 1.39 4.95 2.69
N LEU A 116 1.47 5.28 3.99
CA LEU A 116 0.73 6.40 4.58
C LEU A 116 1.09 7.74 3.94
N ALA A 117 2.39 8.02 3.75
CA ALA A 117 2.86 9.22 3.08
C ALA A 117 2.31 9.30 1.66
N HIS A 118 2.41 8.21 0.90
CA HIS A 118 1.85 8.12 -0.44
C HIS A 118 0.33 8.34 -0.47
N GLN A 119 -0.44 7.83 0.50
CA GLN A 119 -1.87 8.11 0.58
C GLN A 119 -2.16 9.59 0.85
N LEU A 120 -1.41 10.25 1.73
CA LEU A 120 -1.54 11.68 1.99
C LEU A 120 -1.18 12.50 0.75
N ASP A 121 -0.08 12.18 0.06
CA ASP A 121 0.28 12.82 -1.21
C ASP A 121 -0.81 12.62 -2.26
N SER A 122 -1.42 11.43 -2.30
CA SER A 122 -2.49 11.12 -3.26
C SER A 122 -3.77 11.92 -3.00
N TYR A 123 -4.09 12.17 -1.73
CA TYR A 123 -5.18 13.08 -1.37
C TYR A 123 -4.87 14.53 -1.74
N ALA A 124 -3.63 14.97 -1.52
CA ALA A 124 -3.18 16.32 -1.81
C ALA A 124 -3.15 16.62 -3.32
N ASN A 125 -2.77 15.64 -4.14
CA ASN A 125 -2.68 15.80 -5.60
C ASN A 125 -3.97 15.36 -6.36
N GLY A 126 -4.98 14.86 -5.65
CA GLY A 126 -6.27 14.47 -6.24
C GLY A 126 -6.31 13.10 -6.93
N SER A 127 -5.22 12.33 -6.94
CA SER A 127 -5.21 10.93 -7.40
C SER A 127 -5.98 9.97 -6.46
N ARG A 128 -6.23 10.43 -5.24
CA ARG A 128 -7.25 9.84 -4.36
C ARG A 128 -8.18 10.95 -3.89
N LYS A 129 -9.47 10.81 -4.17
CA LYS A 129 -10.47 11.84 -3.85
C LYS A 129 -11.27 11.43 -2.62
N HIS A 130 -11.33 12.31 -1.61
CA HIS A 130 -12.23 12.11 -0.47
C HIS A 130 -12.62 13.47 0.12
N PRO A 131 -13.92 13.72 0.39
CA PRO A 131 -14.40 15.04 0.83
C PRO A 131 -13.75 15.53 2.13
N VAL A 132 -13.39 14.61 3.02
CA VAL A 132 -12.74 14.94 4.31
C VAL A 132 -11.21 15.04 4.19
N MET A 133 -10.55 14.07 3.55
CA MET A 133 -9.09 13.97 3.62
C MET A 133 -8.37 14.79 2.57
N SER A 134 -8.98 15.05 1.41
CA SER A 134 -8.39 15.89 0.37
C SER A 134 -8.03 17.31 0.86
N PRO A 135 -8.92 18.08 1.52
CA PRO A 135 -8.57 19.41 2.01
C PRO A 135 -7.50 19.37 3.12
N ILE A 136 -7.56 18.39 4.04
CA ILE A 136 -6.57 18.24 5.11
C ILE A 136 -5.18 17.95 4.54
N ALA A 137 -5.09 17.02 3.59
CA ALA A 137 -3.81 16.64 2.98
C ALA A 137 -3.21 17.76 2.11
N SER A 138 -4.07 18.50 1.40
CA SER A 138 -3.64 19.63 0.55
C SER A 138 -3.14 20.84 1.35
N ALA A 139 -3.58 20.98 2.61
CA ALA A 139 -3.13 22.03 3.52
C ALA A 139 -1.75 21.77 4.16
N MET A 140 -1.23 20.54 4.03
CA MET A 140 0.10 20.17 4.51
C MET A 140 1.14 20.27 3.39
N ASN A 141 2.40 20.53 3.73
CA ASN A 141 3.53 20.34 2.82
C ASN A 141 4.01 18.87 2.82
N ALA A 142 4.97 18.53 1.95
CA ALA A 142 5.47 17.16 1.80
C ALA A 142 6.14 16.62 3.09
N GLU A 143 6.92 17.47 3.77
CA GLU A 143 7.60 17.09 5.02
C GLU A 143 6.60 16.79 6.14
N GLN A 144 5.55 17.58 6.26
CA GLN A 144 4.46 17.38 7.22
C GLN A 144 3.71 16.07 6.97
N ARG A 145 3.39 15.77 5.70
CA ARG A 145 2.75 14.49 5.33
C ARG A 145 3.65 13.30 5.68
N LEU A 146 4.95 13.41 5.43
CA LEU A 146 5.92 12.38 5.76
C LEU A 146 6.11 12.19 7.27
N ALA A 147 6.08 13.28 8.04
CA ALA A 147 6.15 13.27 9.50
C ALA A 147 4.90 12.62 10.13
N ALA A 148 3.70 13.02 9.68
CA ALA A 148 2.44 12.40 10.11
C ALA A 148 2.42 10.89 9.84
N ALA A 149 2.91 10.48 8.66
CA ALA A 149 3.06 9.08 8.30
C ALA A 149 4.06 8.32 9.21
N ALA A 150 5.20 8.93 9.54
CA ALA A 150 6.18 8.34 10.46
C ALA A 150 5.59 8.13 11.86
N TYR A 151 4.86 9.13 12.38
CA TYR A 151 4.20 9.03 13.67
C TYR A 151 3.21 7.87 13.73
N TYR A 152 2.22 7.79 12.83
CA TYR A 152 1.24 6.71 12.86
C TYR A 152 1.82 5.32 12.59
N ALA A 153 2.87 5.22 11.76
CA ALA A 153 3.59 3.97 11.54
C ALA A 153 4.30 3.46 12.81
N SER A 154 4.66 4.36 13.73
CA SER A 154 5.30 4.02 15.01
C SER A 154 4.30 3.55 16.09
N LEU A 155 3.00 3.84 15.93
CA LEU A 155 1.94 3.45 16.87
C LEU A 155 1.45 2.02 16.63
N GLY A 156 0.78 1.40 17.61
CA GLY A 156 0.05 0.14 17.42
C GLY A 156 0.66 -1.09 18.08
N GLY A 157 1.63 -0.93 18.99
CA GLY A 157 2.03 -2.01 19.89
C GLY A 157 0.88 -2.39 20.83
N ALA A 158 0.75 -3.66 21.16
CA ALA A 158 -0.08 -4.06 22.29
C ALA A 158 0.47 -3.37 23.56
N PRO A 159 -0.39 -2.92 24.50
CA PRO A 159 0.10 -2.47 25.79
C PRO A 159 0.95 -3.59 26.41
N ALA A 160 2.17 -3.26 26.84
CA ALA A 160 3.03 -4.23 27.50
C ALA A 160 2.28 -4.81 28.71
N GLY A 161 2.13 -6.14 28.75
CA GLY A 161 1.56 -6.86 29.90
C GLY A 161 0.07 -7.22 29.82
N VAL A 162 -0.64 -6.93 28.72
CA VAL A 162 -2.01 -7.45 28.52
C VAL A 162 -1.93 -8.78 27.77
N ALA A 163 -2.27 -9.87 28.45
CA ALA A 163 -2.43 -11.18 27.81
C ALA A 163 -3.46 -11.06 26.67
N PRO A 164 -3.23 -11.65 25.49
CA PRO A 164 -4.20 -11.61 24.41
C PRO A 164 -5.54 -12.14 24.92
N ALA A 165 -6.59 -11.32 24.83
CA ALA A 165 -7.94 -11.84 24.98
C ALA A 165 -8.13 -13.01 23.99
N ALA A 166 -8.92 -14.01 24.36
CA ALA A 166 -9.21 -15.15 23.49
C ALA A 166 -9.58 -14.63 22.10
N ALA A 167 -8.82 -15.04 21.09
CA ALA A 167 -9.00 -14.55 19.73
C ALA A 167 -10.46 -14.81 19.31
N PRO A 168 -11.18 -13.80 18.82
CA PRO A 168 -12.52 -14.00 18.28
C PRO A 168 -12.48 -15.13 17.25
N ARG A 169 -13.56 -15.92 17.17
CA ARG A 169 -13.70 -16.91 16.11
C ARG A 169 -13.64 -16.17 14.77
N LEU A 170 -12.60 -16.44 13.99
CA LEU A 170 -12.43 -15.84 12.67
C LEU A 170 -13.56 -16.30 11.74
N PRO A 171 -14.06 -15.41 10.86
CA PRO A 171 -14.92 -15.84 9.77
C PRO A 171 -14.15 -16.80 8.84
N PRO A 172 -14.85 -17.67 8.10
CA PRO A 172 -14.20 -18.50 7.09
C PRO A 172 -13.40 -17.64 6.11
N GLU A 173 -12.19 -18.09 5.77
CA GLU A 173 -11.36 -17.41 4.78
C GLU A 173 -12.03 -17.46 3.39
N PRO A 174 -12.27 -16.30 2.75
CA PRO A 174 -12.73 -16.28 1.37
C PRO A 174 -11.70 -16.92 0.44
N VAL A 175 -12.13 -17.72 -0.53
CA VAL A 175 -11.23 -18.39 -1.49
C VAL A 175 -10.29 -17.39 -2.19
N LEU A 176 -10.80 -16.19 -2.50
CA LEU A 176 -10.01 -15.12 -3.11
C LEU A 176 -8.88 -14.59 -2.23
N ALA A 177 -8.96 -14.72 -0.90
CA ALA A 177 -7.91 -14.26 0.01
C ALA A 177 -6.62 -15.07 -0.15
N GLY A 178 -6.72 -16.40 -0.13
CA GLY A 178 -5.57 -17.31 -0.18
C GLY A 178 -5.29 -17.97 -1.52
N ARG A 179 -6.29 -18.12 -2.40
CA ARG A 179 -6.16 -18.84 -3.68
C ARG A 179 -6.40 -17.97 -4.92
N GLY A 180 -7.29 -16.98 -4.82
CA GLY A 180 -7.74 -16.25 -5.99
C GLY A 180 -8.73 -17.06 -6.84
N ASP A 181 -8.88 -16.67 -8.09
CA ASP A 181 -9.73 -17.29 -9.10
C ASP A 181 -9.07 -17.16 -10.48
N GLU A 182 -8.38 -18.21 -10.90
CA GLU A 182 -7.64 -18.26 -12.17
C GLU A 182 -8.56 -18.10 -13.39
N SER A 183 -9.82 -18.56 -13.31
CA SER A 183 -10.77 -18.46 -14.42
C SER A 183 -11.13 -17.02 -14.77
N ARG A 184 -11.05 -16.11 -13.78
CA ARG A 184 -11.23 -14.66 -13.93
C ARG A 184 -9.90 -13.90 -13.93
N GLN A 185 -8.76 -14.60 -13.95
CA GLN A 185 -7.42 -14.02 -13.78
C GLN A 185 -7.30 -13.14 -12.52
N LEU A 186 -8.01 -13.52 -11.46
CA LEU A 186 -7.95 -12.87 -10.16
C LEU A 186 -6.92 -13.56 -9.28
N GLN A 187 -5.82 -12.87 -8.99
CA GLN A 187 -4.80 -13.40 -8.09
C GLN A 187 -5.29 -13.43 -6.64
N ALA A 188 -4.73 -14.34 -5.84
CA ALA A 188 -4.95 -14.34 -4.41
C ALA A 188 -4.51 -13.01 -3.80
N CYS A 189 -5.31 -12.46 -2.89
CA CYS A 189 -4.95 -11.24 -2.16
C CYS A 189 -3.60 -11.41 -1.42
N ALA A 190 -3.36 -12.60 -0.87
CA ALA A 190 -2.15 -12.96 -0.16
C ALA A 190 -0.87 -12.92 -1.01
N ASN A 191 -0.97 -12.98 -2.36
CA ASN A 191 0.19 -12.91 -3.23
C ASN A 191 0.92 -11.56 -3.13
N CYS A 192 0.20 -10.48 -2.80
CA CYS A 192 0.78 -9.16 -2.63
C CYS A 192 0.69 -8.70 -1.16
N HIS A 193 -0.49 -8.82 -0.55
CA HIS A 193 -0.72 -8.37 0.82
C HIS A 193 -0.18 -9.35 1.89
N GLY A 194 0.46 -10.44 1.46
CA GLY A 194 1.05 -11.46 2.32
C GLY A 194 0.01 -12.38 2.97
N PRO A 195 0.45 -13.51 3.54
CA PRO A 195 -0.41 -14.37 4.35
C PRO A 195 -1.11 -13.54 5.42
N GLN A 196 -2.42 -13.74 5.61
CA GLN A 196 -3.23 -13.00 6.60
C GLN A 196 -3.20 -11.47 6.43
N GLY A 197 -2.74 -10.91 5.30
CA GLY A 197 -2.77 -9.46 5.07
C GLY A 197 -1.70 -8.68 5.85
N ILE A 198 -0.61 -9.33 6.24
CA ILE A 198 0.53 -8.75 7.00
C ILE A 198 1.83 -8.63 6.19
N GLY A 199 1.74 -8.52 4.85
CA GLY A 199 2.89 -8.45 3.93
C GLY A 199 3.74 -7.17 4.03
N ASP A 200 4.44 -6.82 2.95
CA ASP A 200 5.31 -5.63 2.94
C ASP A 200 4.50 -4.32 2.84
N ALA A 201 4.06 -3.79 3.99
CA ALA A 201 3.40 -2.49 4.14
C ALA A 201 4.07 -1.26 3.49
N ALA A 202 5.31 -1.32 2.99
CA ALA A 202 5.87 -0.22 2.19
C ALA A 202 5.17 -0.12 0.82
N TYR A 203 4.87 -1.27 0.20
CA TYR A 203 4.26 -1.37 -1.13
C TYR A 203 2.85 -1.95 -1.08
N ASN A 204 2.66 -2.98 -0.27
CA ASN A 204 1.41 -3.71 -0.09
C ASN A 204 0.89 -3.48 1.34
N PRO A 205 -0.06 -2.55 1.54
CA PRO A 205 -0.48 -2.16 2.87
C PRO A 205 -1.05 -3.32 3.67
N TYR A 206 -0.94 -3.21 4.99
CA TYR A 206 -1.62 -4.13 5.90
C TYR A 206 -3.13 -4.04 5.72
N LEU A 207 -3.75 -5.21 5.54
CA LEU A 207 -5.21 -5.38 5.52
C LEU A 207 -5.72 -5.90 6.86
N ALA A 208 -4.91 -6.70 7.56
CA ALA A 208 -5.25 -7.30 8.84
C ALA A 208 -5.62 -6.25 9.89
N GLY A 209 -6.77 -6.45 10.55
CA GLY A 209 -7.25 -5.56 11.61
C GLY A 209 -7.66 -4.17 11.15
N GLN A 210 -7.80 -3.95 9.83
CA GLN A 210 -8.40 -2.74 9.29
C GLN A 210 -9.93 -2.83 9.33
N HIS A 211 -10.61 -1.70 9.51
CA HIS A 211 -12.07 -1.69 9.63
C HIS A 211 -12.75 -2.15 8.33
N ALA A 212 -13.71 -3.07 8.45
CA ALA A 212 -14.42 -3.64 7.30
C ALA A 212 -15.10 -2.56 6.43
N ALA A 213 -15.70 -1.54 7.07
CA ALA A 213 -16.33 -0.42 6.38
C ALA A 213 -15.33 0.36 5.51
N TYR A 214 -14.11 0.58 6.01
CA TYR A 214 -13.05 1.24 5.26
C TYR A 214 -12.50 0.36 4.13
N LEU A 215 -12.32 -0.94 4.37
CA LEU A 215 -11.86 -1.86 3.32
C LEU A 215 -12.87 -1.89 2.16
N LEU A 216 -14.17 -1.93 2.47
CA LEU A 216 -15.23 -1.82 1.48
C LEU A 216 -15.20 -0.50 0.72
N SER A 217 -15.06 0.63 1.43
CA SER A 217 -14.98 1.94 0.77
C SER A 217 -13.76 2.05 -0.13
N ALA A 218 -12.60 1.55 0.31
CA ALA A 218 -11.38 1.56 -0.48
C ALA A 218 -11.50 0.71 -1.76
N LEU A 219 -12.13 -0.47 -1.68
CA LEU A 219 -12.42 -1.28 -2.88
C LEU A 219 -13.40 -0.57 -3.82
N ALA A 220 -14.42 0.11 -3.30
CA ALA A 220 -15.36 0.90 -4.10
C ALA A 220 -14.70 2.12 -4.76
N GLU A 221 -13.77 2.79 -4.06
CA GLU A 221 -12.97 3.88 -4.61
C GLU A 221 -12.12 3.41 -5.80
N TRP A 222 -11.50 2.23 -5.70
CA TRP A 222 -10.75 1.62 -6.80
C TRP A 222 -11.65 1.23 -7.98
N LYS A 223 -12.80 0.60 -7.69
CA LYS A 223 -13.78 0.15 -8.69
C LYS A 223 -14.33 1.32 -9.51
N SER A 224 -14.67 2.42 -8.83
CA SER A 224 -15.19 3.65 -9.45
C SER A 224 -14.12 4.54 -10.09
N GLY A 225 -12.84 4.38 -9.70
CA GLY A 225 -11.75 5.24 -10.13
C GLY A 225 -11.59 6.53 -9.31
N ALA A 226 -12.36 6.71 -8.23
CA ALA A 226 -12.14 7.78 -7.25
C ALA A 226 -10.76 7.68 -6.56
N ARG A 227 -10.18 6.47 -6.58
CA ARG A 227 -8.79 6.22 -6.25
C ARG A 227 -8.09 5.64 -7.49
N ASN A 228 -7.02 6.31 -7.92
CA ASN A 228 -6.22 5.90 -9.09
C ASN A 228 -4.70 5.92 -8.82
N ASN A 229 -4.31 6.02 -7.55
CA ASN A 229 -2.93 6.12 -7.08
C ASN A 229 -2.17 4.78 -7.05
N ASP A 230 -2.46 3.83 -7.93
CA ASP A 230 -1.71 2.57 -8.04
C ASP A 230 -0.96 2.58 -9.37
N PRO A 231 0.37 2.80 -9.36
CA PRO A 231 1.18 2.81 -10.58
C PRO A 231 1.12 1.50 -11.36
N SER A 232 0.93 0.37 -10.68
CA SER A 232 0.85 -0.96 -11.29
C SER A 232 -0.54 -1.26 -11.87
N ARG A 233 -1.55 -0.45 -11.52
CA ARG A 233 -2.96 -0.59 -11.90
C ARG A 233 -3.60 -1.93 -11.50
N GLN A 234 -2.98 -2.67 -10.59
CA GLN A 234 -3.45 -3.96 -10.10
C GLN A 234 -4.72 -3.82 -9.26
N MET A 235 -4.74 -2.94 -8.25
CA MET A 235 -5.91 -2.77 -7.38
C MET A 235 -7.16 -2.26 -8.14
N PRO A 236 -7.07 -1.28 -9.06
CA PRO A 236 -8.20 -0.94 -9.94
C PRO A 236 -8.73 -2.13 -10.75
N ALA A 237 -7.85 -2.97 -11.30
CA ALA A 237 -8.25 -4.13 -12.09
C ALA A 237 -8.95 -5.19 -11.23
N ILE A 238 -8.35 -5.53 -10.08
CA ILE A 238 -8.90 -6.48 -9.11
C ILE A 238 -10.27 -5.99 -8.62
N ALA A 239 -10.38 -4.74 -8.17
CA ALA A 239 -11.63 -4.19 -7.62
C ALA A 239 -12.79 -4.20 -8.63
N LYS A 240 -12.51 -4.05 -9.93
CA LYS A 240 -13.53 -4.13 -10.99
C LYS A 240 -14.03 -5.55 -11.24
N ALA A 241 -13.19 -6.55 -11.02
CA ALA A 241 -13.52 -7.96 -11.22
C ALA A 241 -14.20 -8.60 -10.00
N LEU A 242 -14.17 -7.94 -8.83
CA LEU A 242 -14.89 -8.38 -7.63
C LEU A 242 -16.40 -8.09 -7.73
N THR A 243 -17.20 -9.10 -7.38
CA THR A 243 -18.59 -8.89 -7.00
C THR A 243 -18.69 -8.19 -5.64
N ASP A 244 -19.84 -7.57 -5.37
CA ASP A 244 -20.03 -6.86 -4.09
C ASP A 244 -20.05 -7.83 -2.89
N THR A 245 -20.55 -9.06 -3.10
CA THR A 245 -20.50 -10.14 -2.10
C THR A 245 -19.07 -10.55 -1.77
N GLU A 246 -18.21 -10.69 -2.79
CA GLU A 246 -16.79 -11.03 -2.60
C GLU A 246 -16.04 -9.90 -1.90
N ALA A 247 -16.25 -8.65 -2.31
CA ALA A 247 -15.65 -7.49 -1.66
C ALA A 247 -16.03 -7.41 -0.18
N LYS A 248 -17.31 -7.67 0.15
CA LYS A 248 -17.79 -7.73 1.53
C LYS A 248 -17.16 -8.88 2.32
N ALA A 249 -17.09 -10.08 1.74
CA ALA A 249 -16.47 -11.23 2.40
C ALA A 249 -14.99 -10.98 2.72
N LEU A 250 -14.23 -10.43 1.77
CA LEU A 250 -12.82 -10.05 1.96
C LEU A 250 -12.66 -8.99 3.04
N ALA A 251 -13.46 -7.93 2.99
CA ALA A 251 -13.42 -6.86 3.99
C ALA A 251 -13.74 -7.36 5.40
N THR A 252 -14.77 -8.21 5.55
CA THR A 252 -15.12 -8.83 6.84
C THR A 252 -14.02 -9.75 7.35
N TYR A 253 -13.42 -10.56 6.46
CA TYR A 253 -12.34 -11.46 6.83
C TYR A 253 -11.10 -10.72 7.34
N TYR A 254 -10.54 -9.80 6.55
CA TYR A 254 -9.33 -9.08 6.94
C TYR A 254 -9.53 -8.20 8.18
N ALA A 255 -10.73 -7.65 8.37
CA ALA A 255 -11.06 -6.88 9.56
C ALA A 255 -11.08 -7.70 10.85
N ALA A 256 -11.38 -9.00 10.77
CA ALA A 256 -11.37 -9.89 11.92
C ALA A 256 -9.97 -10.39 12.31
N LEU A 257 -8.98 -10.23 11.42
CA LEU A 257 -7.61 -10.66 11.70
C LEU A 257 -6.93 -9.72 12.70
N PRO A 258 -5.96 -10.22 13.49
CA PRO A 258 -5.18 -9.38 14.39
C PRO A 258 -4.46 -8.26 13.64
N ALA A 259 -4.55 -7.04 14.16
CA ALA A 259 -3.77 -5.94 13.61
C ALA A 259 -2.27 -6.18 13.84
N PRO A 260 -1.40 -5.83 12.88
CA PRO A 260 0.03 -6.02 13.01
C PRO A 260 0.63 -5.07 14.06
N ALA A 261 1.74 -5.52 14.66
CA ALA A 261 2.58 -4.67 15.48
C ALA A 261 3.43 -3.72 14.60
N PRO A 262 3.90 -2.59 15.15
CA PRO A 262 4.74 -1.64 14.44
C PRO A 262 6.05 -2.28 13.93
N ARG A 263 6.54 -1.89 12.75
CA ARG A 263 7.80 -2.44 12.21
C ARG A 263 9.04 -2.15 13.05
N ASN A 264 9.08 -1.02 13.76
CA ASN A 264 10.16 -0.73 14.70
C ASN A 264 10.19 -1.73 15.88
N ALA A 265 9.04 -2.28 16.27
CA ALA A 265 8.98 -3.37 17.24
C ALA A 265 9.48 -4.70 16.64
N GLN A 266 9.23 -4.95 15.34
CA GLN A 266 9.70 -6.15 14.64
C GLN A 266 11.21 -6.11 14.35
N ALA A 267 11.77 -4.94 14.03
CA ALA A 267 13.21 -4.77 13.82
C ALA A 267 14.02 -4.99 15.11
N VAL A 268 13.46 -4.62 16.28
CA VAL A 268 14.08 -4.89 17.59
C VAL A 268 13.97 -6.38 17.96
N ALA A 269 12.88 -7.06 17.58
CA ALA A 269 12.70 -8.49 17.84
C ALA A 269 13.63 -9.41 16.99
N VAL A 270 14.20 -8.89 15.89
CA VAL A 270 15.10 -9.65 14.99
C VAL A 270 16.58 -9.25 15.18
N ALA A 271 16.91 -8.40 16.15
CA ALA A 271 18.30 -8.09 16.47
C ALA A 271 19.02 -9.36 17.00
N PRO A 272 20.17 -9.78 16.43
CA PRO A 272 20.88 -10.96 16.89
C PRO A 272 21.57 -10.63 18.22
N GLY A 273 20.99 -11.10 19.32
CA GLY A 273 21.46 -10.74 20.65
C GLY A 273 20.84 -11.58 21.75
N SER A 274 21.05 -12.89 21.71
CA SER A 274 21.06 -13.73 22.92
C SER A 274 21.91 -14.96 22.65
N ALA A 275 23.21 -14.80 22.85
CA ALA A 275 24.04 -15.92 23.28
C ALA A 275 23.51 -16.37 24.64
N ALA A 276 22.96 -17.57 24.71
CA ALA A 276 22.61 -18.22 25.97
C ALA A 276 23.04 -19.69 25.92
N GLY A 277 24.05 -19.99 26.74
CA GLY A 277 24.16 -21.28 27.42
C GLY A 277 24.90 -22.38 26.67
N THR A 278 26.22 -22.46 26.93
CA THR A 278 26.92 -23.74 26.98
C THR A 278 26.26 -24.62 28.04
N ALA A 279 25.33 -25.49 27.62
CA ALA A 279 24.88 -26.61 28.42
C ALA A 279 25.54 -27.88 27.88
N SER A 280 26.64 -28.29 28.54
CA SER A 280 27.13 -29.67 28.48
C SER A 280 25.98 -30.59 28.87
N GLN A 281 25.47 -31.36 27.91
CA GLN A 281 24.73 -32.58 28.20
C GLN A 281 25.67 -33.76 28.01
N SER A 282 26.08 -34.35 29.13
CA SER A 282 26.67 -35.67 29.18
C SER A 282 25.65 -36.68 28.67
N GLY A 283 25.80 -37.14 27.43
CA GLY A 283 25.03 -38.28 26.91
C GLY A 283 25.62 -39.60 27.40
N PRO A 284 24.81 -40.62 27.74
CA PRO A 284 25.30 -41.97 27.86
C PRO A 284 25.59 -42.54 26.47
N THR A 285 26.71 -43.24 26.43
CA THR A 285 27.34 -43.97 25.33
C THR A 285 26.42 -44.90 24.54
N GLY A 286 26.54 -44.91 23.21
CA GLY A 286 26.03 -46.02 22.39
C GLY A 286 26.00 -45.79 20.87
N ALA A 287 27.08 -46.20 20.20
CA ALA A 287 27.14 -46.70 18.81
C ALA A 287 27.01 -45.73 17.59
N THR A 288 28.19 -45.26 17.17
CA THR A 288 28.82 -45.43 15.84
C THR A 288 28.06 -45.05 14.54
N ALA A 289 28.53 -43.97 13.90
CA ALA A 289 28.67 -43.86 12.45
C ALA A 289 29.99 -43.10 12.11
N PRO A 290 30.87 -43.62 11.23
CA PRO A 290 32.10 -42.94 10.86
C PRO A 290 31.92 -41.99 9.65
N ASN A 291 32.21 -40.72 9.92
CA ASN A 291 33.07 -39.74 9.23
C ASN A 291 33.32 -39.72 7.70
N LEU A 292 33.12 -38.48 7.21
CA LEU A 292 33.99 -37.61 6.37
C LEU A 292 34.22 -37.87 4.88
N GLY A 293 33.97 -36.79 4.12
CA GLY A 293 34.54 -36.52 2.80
C GLY A 293 34.23 -35.09 2.36
N ILE A 294 35.27 -34.28 2.22
CA ILE A 294 35.31 -32.81 2.04
C ILE A 294 35.41 -32.49 0.53
N GLY A 295 34.94 -31.32 0.09
CA GLY A 295 35.35 -30.70 -1.20
C GLY A 295 34.37 -29.62 -1.68
N THR A 296 34.59 -28.33 -1.39
CA THR A 296 35.37 -27.33 -2.17
C THR A 296 34.70 -26.90 -3.50
N GLU A 297 34.05 -25.74 -3.43
CA GLU A 297 34.12 -24.57 -4.34
C GLU A 297 34.32 -24.75 -5.86
N GLN A 298 33.47 -24.09 -6.66
CA GLN A 298 33.84 -23.02 -7.63
C GLN A 298 32.79 -22.83 -8.75
N GLY A 299 32.24 -21.61 -8.81
CA GLY A 299 32.41 -20.74 -9.97
C GLY A 299 31.75 -21.04 -11.32
N ALA A 300 30.75 -20.20 -11.64
CA ALA A 300 30.49 -19.57 -12.95
C ALA A 300 29.72 -20.40 -14.03
N PRO A 301 29.36 -19.77 -15.16
CA PRO A 301 28.16 -18.94 -15.31
C PRO A 301 27.18 -19.48 -16.37
N LEU A 302 25.95 -18.95 -16.37
CA LEU A 302 24.92 -19.29 -17.35
C LEU A 302 25.27 -18.68 -18.73
N THR A 303 25.52 -19.53 -19.71
CA THR A 303 25.40 -19.19 -21.14
C THR A 303 24.77 -20.34 -21.92
N GLY A 304 23.71 -20.02 -22.68
CA GLY A 304 23.48 -20.45 -24.05
C GLY A 304 23.16 -21.92 -24.37
N GLY A 305 21.98 -22.13 -24.97
CA GLY A 305 21.93 -22.82 -26.27
C GLY A 305 21.33 -24.23 -26.33
N ALA A 306 20.07 -24.26 -26.78
CA ALA A 306 19.55 -25.10 -27.87
C ALA A 306 19.63 -26.65 -27.83
N GLN A 307 18.42 -27.22 -28.02
CA GLN A 307 18.07 -28.36 -28.88
C GLN A 307 18.52 -29.78 -28.50
N GLY A 308 17.53 -30.65 -28.28
CA GLY A 308 17.69 -32.11 -28.30
C GLY A 308 16.35 -32.83 -28.12
N GLN A 309 15.97 -33.60 -29.12
CA GLN A 309 14.68 -34.24 -29.31
C GLN A 309 14.46 -35.48 -28.41
N GLY A 310 13.19 -35.66 -28.01
CA GLY A 310 12.40 -36.90 -28.11
C GLY A 310 12.93 -38.22 -27.55
N VAL A 311 12.26 -38.71 -26.50
CA VAL A 311 11.67 -40.07 -26.33
C VAL A 311 10.70 -39.94 -25.14
N GLY A 312 9.41 -40.30 -25.18
CA GLY A 312 8.90 -41.64 -25.45
C GLY A 312 8.80 -42.43 -24.13
N GLY A 313 7.77 -42.18 -23.31
CA GLY A 313 7.60 -42.86 -22.02
C GLY A 313 6.21 -42.64 -21.43
N ALA A 314 5.25 -43.45 -21.86
CA ALA A 314 3.92 -43.54 -21.28
C ALA A 314 4.00 -44.13 -19.86
N ALA A 315 3.43 -43.44 -18.87
CA ALA A 315 3.16 -43.98 -17.54
C ALA A 315 1.65 -43.87 -17.28
N THR A 316 1.00 -45.01 -17.31
CA THR A 316 -0.39 -45.24 -16.92
C THR A 316 -0.52 -45.15 -15.39
N ASN A 317 -1.29 -44.18 -14.89
CA ASN A 317 -1.76 -44.17 -13.50
C ASN A 317 -3.12 -44.88 -13.41
N PRO A 318 -3.29 -45.88 -12.53
CA PRO A 318 -4.60 -46.46 -12.28
C PRO A 318 -5.47 -45.55 -11.40
N ALA A 319 -6.74 -45.53 -11.77
CA ALA A 319 -7.84 -44.83 -11.13
C ALA A 319 -7.98 -45.17 -9.64
N ASN A 320 -8.24 -44.14 -8.83
CA ASN A 320 -8.73 -44.28 -7.47
C ASN A 320 -10.23 -43.95 -7.48
N THR A 321 -11.06 -44.96 -7.23
CA THR A 321 -12.52 -44.90 -7.21
C THR A 321 -13.07 -44.24 -5.93
N PRO A 322 -14.29 -43.65 -5.98
CA PRO A 322 -14.86 -42.88 -4.88
C PRO A 322 -15.62 -43.76 -3.86
N ASN A 323 -15.51 -43.40 -2.58
CA ASN A 323 -16.29 -43.97 -1.48
C ASN A 323 -17.79 -43.63 -1.62
N ALA A 324 -18.62 -44.66 -1.50
CA ALA A 324 -20.09 -44.61 -1.44
C ALA A 324 -20.59 -44.29 -0.02
N PRO A 325 -21.86 -43.83 0.15
CA PRO A 325 -22.32 -43.15 1.36
C PRO A 325 -22.82 -44.11 2.45
N GLN A 326 -22.58 -43.73 3.72
CA GLN A 326 -23.17 -44.42 4.87
C GLN A 326 -24.66 -44.11 5.01
N GLN A 327 -25.44 -45.18 5.17
CA GLN A 327 -26.88 -45.13 5.40
C GLN A 327 -27.21 -44.72 6.84
N GLN A 328 -28.26 -43.90 6.94
CA GLN A 328 -28.92 -43.47 8.15
C GLN A 328 -29.63 -44.65 8.84
N GLN A 329 -29.45 -44.78 10.15
CA GLN A 329 -30.36 -45.51 11.03
C GLN A 329 -30.94 -44.54 12.06
N THR A 330 -32.26 -44.49 12.13
CA THR A 330 -33.08 -43.89 13.19
C THR A 330 -34.22 -44.86 13.50
N PRO A 331 -34.99 -44.70 14.58
CA PRO A 331 -34.61 -44.94 15.97
C PRO A 331 -35.57 -45.97 16.61
N ASN A 332 -35.23 -46.52 17.77
CA ASN A 332 -36.24 -47.14 18.63
C ASN A 332 -36.08 -46.66 20.09
N ARG A 333 -37.18 -46.11 20.60
CA ARG A 333 -37.52 -45.88 22.01
C ARG A 333 -38.58 -46.94 22.37
N PRO A 334 -38.73 -47.39 23.63
CA PRO A 334 -39.10 -46.55 24.78
C PRO A 334 -38.02 -46.39 25.84
#